data_AF-F1TEC6-F1
#
_entry.id   AF-F1TEC6-F1
#
_cell.length_a   1.000
_cell.length_b   1.000
_cell.length_c   1.000
_cell.angle_alpha   90.00
_cell.angle_beta   90.00
_cell.angle_gamma   90.00
#
_symmetry.space_group_name_H-M   'P 1'
#
loop_
_entity.id
_entity.type
_entity.pdbx_description
1 polymer ?
#
loop_
_entity_poly.entity_id
_entity_poly.type
_entity_poly.pdbx_seq_one_letter_code
_entity_poly.pdbx_strand_id
1 'polypeptide(L)' 'MSEIQRAQKVMEQHKGHWEDDIVKVIFDSLEKQVPKKILDIDNRNACPHCRKKLPNIVFENLSCCSHCGQKLDWSEPNE' A
#
# COMPACT_ATOMS: atom_id res chain seq x y z
N MET A 1 2.61 -12.72 14.02
CA MET A 1 3.25 -11.40 13.79
C MET A 1 3.19 -11.13 12.30
N SER A 2 2.77 -9.93 11.88
CA SER A 2 2.80 -9.56 10.46
C SER A 2 4.25 -9.38 9.98
N GLU A 3 4.51 -9.53 8.68
CA GLU A 3 5.84 -9.27 8.11
C GLU A 3 6.31 -7.83 8.39
N ILE A 4 5.37 -6.87 8.50
CA ILE A 4 5.66 -5.49 8.91
C ILE A 4 6.19 -5.45 10.34
N GLN A 5 5.54 -6.14 11.29
CA GLN A 5 6.02 -6.19 12.68
C GLN A 5 7.42 -6.86 12.78
N ARG A 6 7.68 -7.87 11.93
CA ARG A 6 9.00 -8.49 11.84
C ARG A 6 10.05 -7.50 11.32
N ALA A 7 9.72 -6.75 10.27
CA ALA A 7 10.59 -5.70 9.74
C ALA A 7 10.87 -4.59 10.78
N GLN A 8 9.85 -4.13 11.50
CA GLN A 8 10.00 -3.17 12.62
C GLN A 8 11.01 -3.66 13.66
N LYS A 9 10.92 -4.92 14.06
CA LYS A 9 11.83 -5.49 15.06
C LYS A 9 13.27 -5.59 14.55
N VAL A 10 13.47 -6.06 13.32
CA VAL A 10 14.82 -6.15 12.71
C VAL A 10 15.43 -4.76 12.57
N MET A 11 14.63 -3.77 12.17
CA MET A 11 15.11 -2.40 12.01
C MET A 11 15.52 -1.75 13.33
N GLU A 12 14.73 -1.90 14.39
CA GLU A 12 15.10 -1.37 15.71
C GLU A 12 16.39 -2.02 16.24
N GLN A 13 16.59 -3.32 15.98
CA GLN A 13 17.81 -4.03 16.34
C GLN A 13 19.06 -3.52 15.60
N HIS A 14 18.91 -2.92 14.42
CA HIS A 14 20.02 -2.46 13.57
C HIS A 14 19.98 -0.94 13.33
N LYS A 15 19.33 -0.20 14.23
CA LYS A 15 19.17 1.25 14.11
C LYS A 15 20.54 1.95 14.05
N GLY A 16 20.73 2.81 13.04
CA GLY A 16 21.99 3.52 12.79
C GLY A 16 23.00 2.76 11.91
N HIS A 17 22.75 1.51 11.55
CA HIS A 17 23.57 0.80 10.56
C HIS A 17 23.14 1.08 9.12
N TRP A 18 21.89 1.49 8.91
CA TRP A 18 21.29 1.74 7.59
C TRP A 18 20.92 3.21 7.50
N GLU A 19 21.04 3.80 6.32
CA GLU A 19 20.60 5.18 6.07
C GLU A 19 19.08 5.29 6.25
N ASP A 20 18.62 6.32 6.96
CA ASP A 20 17.20 6.52 7.30
C ASP A 20 16.29 6.52 6.06
N ASP A 21 16.79 7.03 4.93
CA ASP A 21 16.04 7.04 3.66
C ASP A 21 15.82 5.62 3.10
N ILE A 22 16.80 4.73 3.23
CA ILE A 22 16.66 3.31 2.83
C ILE A 22 15.59 2.64 3.69
N VAL A 23 15.66 2.86 5.00
CA VAL A 23 14.70 2.31 5.97
C VAL A 23 13.28 2.75 5.64
N LYS A 24 13.10 4.05 5.37
CA LYS A 24 11.81 4.64 5.01
C LYS A 24 11.23 4.03 3.74
N VAL A 25 12.04 3.84 2.70
CA VAL A 25 11.59 3.23 1.43
C VAL A 25 11.14 1.78 1.64
N ILE A 26 11.86 1.01 2.46
CA ILE A 26 11.50 -0.37 2.77
C ILE A 26 10.16 -0.42 3.52
N PHE A 27 9.96 0.42 4.54
CA PHE A 27 8.70 0.48 5.27
C PHE A 27 7.53 0.85 4.37
N ASP A 28 7.66 1.93 3.61
CA ASP A 28 6.61 2.38 2.68
C ASP A 28 6.26 1.27 1.69
N SER A 29 7.26 0.55 1.17
CA SER A 29 7.04 -0.59 0.28
C SER A 29 6.31 -1.75 0.95
N LEU A 30 6.67 -2.09 2.20
CA LEU A 30 6.01 -3.15 2.96
C LEU A 30 4.57 -2.81 3.32
N GLU A 31 4.31 -1.56 3.73
CA GLU A 31 2.96 -1.08 4.03
C GLU A 31 2.06 -1.14 2.78
N LYS A 32 2.60 -0.80 1.61
CA LYS A 32 1.90 -0.88 0.33
C LYS A 32 1.54 -2.31 -0.09
N GLN A 33 2.21 -3.33 0.46
CA GLN A 33 1.85 -4.73 0.18
C GLN A 33 0.61 -5.20 0.94
N VAL A 34 0.20 -4.50 2.00
CA VAL A 34 -1.06 -4.78 2.70
C VAL A 34 -2.21 -4.28 1.83
N PRO A 35 -3.15 -5.15 1.40
CA PRO A 35 -4.33 -4.71 0.65
C PRO A 35 -5.11 -3.67 1.44
N LYS A 36 -5.50 -2.57 0.80
CA LYS A 36 -6.35 -1.54 1.37
C LYS A 36 -7.56 -1.32 0.48
N LYS A 37 -8.74 -1.15 1.10
CA LYS A 37 -10.00 -0.90 0.41
C LYS A 37 -9.86 0.34 -0.47
N ILE A 38 -10.32 0.24 -1.71
CA ILE A 38 -10.41 1.39 -2.62
C ILE A 38 -11.31 2.49 -2.03
N LEU A 39 -11.01 3.74 -2.39
CA LEU A 39 -11.85 4.88 -2.02
C LEU A 39 -12.77 5.24 -3.19
N ASP A 40 -13.96 5.76 -2.89
CA ASP A 40 -14.76 6.52 -3.85
C ASP A 40 -14.51 8.02 -3.66
N ILE A 41 -14.02 8.69 -4.70
CA ILE A 41 -13.85 10.15 -4.74
C ILE A 41 -14.54 10.68 -6.00
N ASP A 42 -15.65 11.40 -5.80
CA ASP A 42 -16.51 11.95 -6.86
C ASP A 42 -17.09 10.88 -7.80
N ASN A 43 -17.66 9.80 -7.26
CA ASN A 43 -18.17 8.64 -7.99
C ASN A 43 -17.10 7.97 -8.86
N ARG A 44 -15.85 7.95 -8.38
CA ARG A 44 -14.71 7.33 -9.06
C ARG A 44 -13.78 6.65 -8.07
N ASN A 45 -13.43 5.41 -8.40
CA ASN A 45 -12.45 4.63 -7.64
C ASN A 45 -11.11 5.36 -7.58
N ALA A 46 -10.54 5.45 -6.39
CA ALA A 46 -9.27 6.11 -6.12
C ALA A 46 -8.38 5.26 -5.22
N CYS A 47 -7.06 5.43 -5.38
CA CYS A 47 -6.09 4.75 -4.55
C CYS A 47 -6.19 5.22 -3.09
N PRO A 48 -6.29 4.31 -2.11
CA PRO A 48 -6.38 4.68 -0.69
C PRO A 48 -5.10 5.30 -0.12
N HIS A 49 -3.96 5.13 -0.81
CA HIS A 49 -2.68 5.68 -0.39
C HIS A 49 -2.42 7.06 -1.01
N CYS A 50 -2.36 7.15 -2.35
CA CYS A 50 -1.99 8.39 -3.04
C CYS A 50 -3.18 9.25 -3.49
N ARG A 51 -4.42 8.80 -3.28
CA ARG A 51 -5.68 9.46 -3.65
C ARG A 51 -5.86 9.78 -5.14
N LYS A 52 -4.92 9.35 -5.99
CA LYS A 52 -5.07 9.46 -7.45
C LYS A 52 -6.20 8.54 -7.91
N LYS A 53 -7.01 9.06 -8.84
CA LYS A 53 -8.12 8.33 -9.46
C LYS A 53 -7.55 7.12 -10.21
N LEU A 54 -8.13 5.95 -9.97
CA LEU A 54 -7.79 4.74 -10.69
C LEU A 54 -8.36 4.83 -12.11
N PRO A 55 -7.70 4.23 -13.11
CA PRO A 55 -8.18 4.28 -14.49
C PRO A 55 -9.58 3.67 -14.58
N ASN A 56 -10.47 4.31 -15.34
CA ASN A 56 -11.84 3.86 -15.61
C ASN A 56 -11.90 2.64 -16.55
N ILE A 57 -10.75 2.11 -16.96
CA ILE A 57 -10.66 1.09 -17.99
C ILE A 57 -10.87 -0.28 -17.35
N VAL A 58 -11.60 -1.14 -18.06
CA VAL A 58 -12.06 -2.52 -17.78
C VAL A 58 -10.96 -3.54 -17.43
N PHE A 59 -9.81 -3.10 -16.92
CA PHE A 59 -8.91 -3.99 -16.17
C PHE A 59 -9.54 -4.21 -14.81
N GLU A 60 -10.52 -5.11 -14.79
CA GLU A 60 -11.08 -5.74 -13.61
C GLU A 60 -9.94 -5.98 -12.61
N ASN A 61 -10.03 -5.27 -11.48
CA ASN A 61 -9.25 -5.55 -10.29
C ASN A 61 -7.73 -5.44 -10.46
N LEU A 62 -7.22 -4.27 -10.90
CA LEU A 62 -5.81 -3.94 -10.75
C LEU A 62 -5.32 -4.36 -9.36
N SER A 63 -4.34 -5.27 -9.29
CA SER A 63 -3.83 -5.77 -8.02
C SER A 63 -3.16 -4.68 -7.19
N CYS A 64 -2.63 -3.65 -7.84
CA CYS A 64 -2.03 -2.49 -7.19
C CYS A 64 -2.25 -1.18 -7.97
N CYS A 65 -2.08 -0.06 -7.30
CA CYS A 65 -2.12 1.27 -7.90
C CYS A 65 -0.91 1.51 -8.81
N SER A 66 -1.16 1.83 -10.08
CA SER A 66 -0.11 2.14 -11.08
C SER A 66 0.73 3.38 -10.75
N HIS A 67 0.27 4.25 -9.84
CA HIS A 67 1.01 5.45 -9.46
C HIS A 67 1.96 5.26 -8.29
N CYS A 68 1.60 4.42 -7.32
CA CYS A 68 2.36 4.32 -6.06
C CYS A 68 2.60 2.90 -5.57
N GLY A 69 2.10 1.88 -6.26
CA GLY A 69 2.30 0.47 -5.93
C GLY A 69 1.43 -0.08 -4.79
N GLN A 70 0.51 0.71 -4.23
CA GLN A 70 -0.38 0.25 -3.15
C GLN A 70 -1.25 -0.91 -3.64
N LYS A 71 -1.19 -2.05 -2.96
CA LYS A 71 -2.07 -3.21 -3.21
C LYS A 71 -3.52 -2.84 -2.91
N LEU A 72 -4.42 -3.14 -3.83
CA LEU A 72 -5.81 -2.72 -3.78
C LEU A 72 -6.69 -3.89 -3.34
N ASP A 73 -7.64 -3.61 -2.47
CA ASP A 73 -8.71 -4.53 -2.08
C ASP A 73 -10.02 -4.10 -2.75
N TRP A 74 -10.47 -4.98 -3.66
CA TRP A 74 -11.69 -4.85 -4.47
C TRP A 74 -12.85 -5.70 -3.94
N SER A 75 -12.68 -6.37 -2.79
CA SER A 75 -13.80 -7.09 -2.17
C SER A 75 -15.00 -6.16 -2.04
N GLU A 76 -16.22 -6.67 -2.11
CA GLU A 76 -17.38 -5.89 -1.68
C GLU A 76 -17.38 -5.79 -0.14
N PRO A 77 -18.03 -4.78 0.46
CA PRO A 77 -18.34 -4.83 1.89
C PRO A 77 -19.22 -6.06 2.11
N ASN A 78 -18.82 -6.98 2.99
CA ASN A 78 -19.70 -8.08 3.38
C ASN A 78 -20.99 -7.48 3.97
N GLU A 79 -22.15 -7.83 3.41
CA GLU A 79 -23.47 -7.51 3.95
C GLU A 79 -23.71 -8.16 5.32
#